data_AF-A0A5N7SP79-F1
#
_entry.id   AF-A0A5N7SP79-F1
#
_cell.length_a   1.000
_cell.length_b   1.000
_cell.length_c   1.000
_cell.angle_alpha   90.00
_cell.angle_beta   90.00
_cell.angle_gamma   90.00
#
_symmetry.space_group_name_H-M   'P 1'
#
loop_
_entity.id
_entity.type
_entity.pdbx_description
1 polymer ?
#
loop_
_entity_poly.entity_id
_entity_poly.type
_entity_poly.pdbx_seq_one_letter_code
_entity_poly.pdbx_strand_id
1 'polypeptide(L)'
;MRAAAGALCVLLLAGCQSDPSLHSTRIGPDQYRLQIDRCHVIDRAQLEGDLQALASRRCPAGVGSLENIQSLPSRQGSLFGECLRRGALQAEVSCLP
;
A
#
# COMPACT_ATOMS: atom_id res chain seq x y z
N MET A 1 17.93 -2.80 -43.06
CA MET A 1 17.93 -3.17 -41.63
C MET A 1 18.48 -1.99 -40.83
N ARG A 2 17.84 -1.61 -39.71
CA ARG A 2 18.21 -0.55 -38.73
C ARG A 2 17.25 0.65 -38.66
N ALA A 3 16.08 0.44 -38.06
CA ALA A 3 15.26 1.50 -37.47
C ALA A 3 14.23 0.89 -36.50
N ALA A 4 14.69 0.09 -35.54
CA ALA A 4 13.79 -0.55 -34.56
C ALA A 4 14.43 -0.74 -33.18
N ALA A 5 15.43 0.09 -32.83
CA ALA A 5 16.18 -0.06 -31.57
C ALA A 5 16.02 1.12 -30.59
N GLY A 6 15.23 2.14 -30.91
CA GLY A 6 15.09 3.32 -30.07
C GLY A 6 13.87 3.35 -29.15
N ALA A 7 12.79 2.66 -29.51
CA ALA A 7 11.50 2.81 -28.82
C ALA A 7 11.27 1.82 -27.66
N LEU A 8 12.13 0.80 -27.50
CA LEU A 8 11.95 -0.22 -26.46
C LEU A 8 12.53 0.17 -25.09
N CYS A 9 13.40 1.18 -25.01
CA CYS A 9 14.09 1.52 -23.75
C CYS A 9 13.31 2.44 -22.81
N VAL A 10 12.19 3.05 -23.25
CA VAL A 10 11.42 3.98 -22.41
C VAL A 10 10.32 3.27 -21.62
N LEU A 11 9.91 2.06 -22.03
CA LEU A 11 8.91 1.25 -21.31
C LEU A 11 9.49 0.51 -20.08
N LEU A 12 10.81 0.54 -19.88
CA LEU A 12 11.48 -0.08 -18.72
C LEU A 12 11.57 0.84 -17.49
N LEU A 13 11.03 2.06 -17.55
CA LEU A 13 10.94 2.97 -16.39
C LEU A 13 9.67 2.77 -15.55
N ALA A 14 8.85 1.77 -15.87
CA ALA A 14 7.66 1.42 -15.10
C ALA A 14 7.89 0.11 -14.31
N GLY A 15 8.51 0.20 -13.14
CA GLY A 15 8.46 -0.92 -12.19
C GLY A 15 9.69 -1.12 -11.33
N CYS A 16 10.06 -0.12 -10.52
CA CYS A 16 10.82 -0.33 -9.28
C CYS A 16 10.46 0.79 -8.28
N GLN A 17 9.16 1.05 -8.09
CA GLN A 17 8.72 1.70 -6.86
C GLN A 17 8.63 0.58 -5.83
N SER A 18 9.55 0.54 -4.87
CA SER A 18 9.56 -0.45 -3.79
C SER A 18 8.15 -0.61 -3.23
N ASP A 19 7.57 -1.78 -3.50
CA ASP A 19 6.18 -2.13 -3.29
C ASP A 19 5.70 -1.67 -1.89
N PRO A 20 4.55 -0.98 -1.76
CA PRO A 20 3.88 -0.97 -0.47
C PRO A 20 3.63 -2.43 -0.05
N SER A 21 4.09 -2.82 1.13
CA SER A 21 3.69 -4.09 1.72
C SER A 21 2.28 -3.93 2.26
N LEU A 22 1.33 -4.55 1.57
CA LEU A 22 -0.10 -4.50 1.88
C LEU A 22 -0.53 -5.83 2.51
N HIS A 23 -1.13 -5.77 3.70
CA HIS A 23 -1.63 -6.92 4.41
C HIS A 23 -3.09 -6.72 4.82
N SER A 24 -3.90 -7.76 4.64
CA SER A 24 -5.27 -7.80 5.12
C SER A 24 -5.52 -9.10 5.87
N THR A 25 -5.94 -9.00 7.13
CA THR A 25 -6.26 -10.13 7.98
C THR A 25 -7.73 -10.06 8.34
N ARG A 26 -8.49 -11.13 8.08
CA ARG A 26 -9.90 -11.21 8.50
C ARG A 26 -9.97 -11.36 10.02
N ILE A 27 -10.72 -10.48 10.69
CA ILE A 27 -10.93 -10.50 12.15
C ILE A 27 -12.39 -10.78 12.54
N GLY A 28 -13.31 -10.76 11.58
CA GLY A 28 -14.72 -11.11 11.75
C GLY A 28 -15.40 -11.49 10.43
N PRO A 29 -16.72 -11.77 10.44
CA PRO A 29 -17.46 -12.13 9.22
C PRO A 29 -17.36 -11.06 8.13
N ASP A 30 -17.50 -9.78 8.51
CA ASP A 30 -17.38 -8.64 7.61
C ASP A 30 -16.28 -7.66 8.04
N GLN A 31 -15.43 -8.06 8.98
CA GLN A 31 -14.39 -7.20 9.54
C GLN A 31 -12.99 -7.65 9.13
N TYR A 32 -12.19 -6.68 8.69
CA TYR A 32 -10.82 -6.88 8.25
C TYR A 32 -9.90 -5.89 8.94
N ARG A 33 -8.77 -6.40 9.43
CA ARG A 33 -7.63 -5.58 9.82
C ARG A 33 -6.75 -5.38 8.59
N LEU A 34 -6.53 -4.14 8.24
CA LEU A 34 -5.70 -3.70 7.13
C LEU A 34 -4.41 -3.11 7.69
N GLN A 35 -3.29 -3.49 7.09
CA GLN A 35 -1.98 -2.95 7.42
C GLN A 35 -1.29 -2.60 6.12
N ILE A 36 -0.71 -1.42 6.08
CA ILE A 36 0.12 -0.98 4.98
C ILE A 36 1.45 -0.53 5.56
N ASP A 37 2.52 -0.89 4.89
CA ASP A 37 3.87 -0.47 5.20
C ASP A 37 4.47 0.03 3.88
N ARG A 38 5.03 1.24 3.88
CA ARG A 38 5.60 1.86 2.68
C ARG A 38 6.99 2.43 2.95
N CYS A 39 7.89 2.20 2.00
CA CYS A 39 9.10 3.00 1.86
C CYS A 39 8.79 4.27 1.07
N HIS A 40 9.52 5.35 1.37
CA HIS A 40 9.35 6.70 0.84
C HIS A 40 7.99 7.36 1.14
N VAL A 41 7.55 7.31 2.40
CA VAL A 41 6.35 8.04 2.82
C VAL A 41 6.61 9.55 2.81
N ILE A 42 5.83 10.28 2.01
CA ILE A 42 5.89 11.74 1.94
C ILE A 42 5.05 12.34 3.07
N ASP A 43 3.84 11.82 3.26
CA ASP A 43 2.89 12.25 4.28
C ASP A 43 1.96 11.10 4.71
N ARG A 44 1.25 11.30 5.84
CA ARG A 44 0.31 10.31 6.38
C ARG A 44 -0.92 10.09 5.48
N ALA A 45 -1.38 11.10 4.75
CA ALA A 45 -2.55 10.97 3.89
C ALA A 45 -2.29 9.98 2.74
N GLN A 46 -1.04 9.87 2.29
CA GLN A 46 -0.63 8.83 1.34
C GLN A 46 -0.87 7.41 1.89
N LEU A 47 -0.52 7.18 3.16
CA LEU A 47 -0.74 5.90 3.85
C LEU A 47 -2.23 5.60 4.06
N GLU A 48 -3.01 6.62 4.41
CA GLU A 48 -4.47 6.51 4.55
C GLU A 48 -5.15 6.22 3.20
N GLY A 49 -4.67 6.84 2.12
CA GLY A 49 -5.14 6.55 0.76
C GLY A 49 -4.88 5.09 0.34
N ASP A 50 -3.72 4.53 0.70
CA ASP A 50 -3.43 3.12 0.46
C ASP A 50 -4.33 2.18 1.26
N LEU A 51 -4.64 2.53 2.52
CA LEU A 51 -5.61 1.78 3.32
C LEU A 51 -7.00 1.81 2.70
N GLN A 52 -7.47 2.98 2.25
CA GLN A 52 -8.76 3.10 1.59
C GLN A 52 -8.81 2.29 0.28
N ALA A 53 -7.74 2.31 -0.50
CA ALA A 53 -7.63 1.50 -1.71
C ALA A 53 -7.61 0.00 -1.39
N LEU A 54 -6.91 -0.41 -0.32
CA LEU A 54 -6.89 -1.79 0.14
C LEU A 54 -8.25 -2.25 0.67
N ALA A 55 -8.95 -1.40 1.42
CA ALA A 55 -10.32 -1.65 1.87
C ALA A 55 -11.26 -1.84 0.69
N SER A 56 -11.19 -0.97 -0.32
CA SER A 56 -12.02 -1.04 -1.53
C SER A 56 -11.79 -2.32 -2.33
N ARG A 57 -10.54 -2.82 -2.36
CA ARG A 57 -10.23 -4.13 -2.96
C ARG A 57 -10.77 -5.30 -2.13
N ARG A 58 -10.84 -5.16 -0.79
CA ARG A 58 -11.26 -6.24 0.10
C ARG A 58 -12.78 -6.34 0.28
N CYS A 59 -13.47 -5.21 0.20
CA CYS A 59 -14.92 -5.09 0.37
C CYS A 59 -15.60 -4.75 -0.97
N PRO A 60 -15.87 -5.74 -1.85
CA PRO A 60 -16.45 -5.49 -3.17
C PRO A 60 -17.89 -4.96 -3.12
N ALA A 61 -18.65 -5.29 -2.07
CA ALA A 61 -20.01 -4.82 -1.86
C ALA A 61 -20.09 -3.37 -1.33
N GLY A 62 -18.98 -2.86 -0.78
CA GLY A 62 -18.90 -1.53 -0.20
C GLY A 62 -17.99 -1.48 1.02
N VAL A 63 -17.25 -0.39 1.13
CA VAL A 63 -16.33 -0.13 2.25
C VAL A 63 -17.07 0.67 3.31
N GLY A 64 -17.18 0.14 4.52
CA GLY A 64 -17.59 0.92 5.69
C GLY A 64 -16.48 1.84 6.18
N SER A 65 -16.69 2.48 7.33
CA SER A 65 -15.69 3.40 7.90
C SER A 65 -14.40 2.67 8.27
N LEU A 66 -13.26 3.29 7.97
CA LEU A 66 -11.96 2.90 8.53
C LEU A 66 -11.93 3.31 10.01
N GLU A 67 -11.83 2.32 10.88
CA GLU A 67 -11.77 2.47 12.32
C GLU A 67 -10.35 2.16 12.82
N ASN A 68 -10.07 2.56 14.06
CA ASN A 68 -8.86 2.16 14.76
C ASN A 68 -7.55 2.43 13.98
N ILE A 69 -7.48 3.63 13.37
CA ILE A 69 -6.33 4.04 12.57
C ILE A 69 -5.13 4.30 13.49
N GLN A 70 -4.10 3.47 13.41
CA GLN A 70 -2.90 3.54 14.24
C GLN A 70 -1.64 3.54 13.38
N SER A 71 -0.66 4.36 13.77
CA SER A 71 0.69 4.29 13.19
C SER A 71 1.46 3.15 13.83
N LEU A 72 2.10 2.32 12.99
CA LEU A 72 2.91 1.19 13.41
C LEU A 72 4.40 1.45 13.13
N PRO A 73 5.32 0.79 13.86
CA PRO A 73 6.71 0.76 13.45
C PRO A 73 6.81 0.02 12.11
N SER A 74 7.30 0.74 11.10
CA SER A 74 7.59 0.17 9.78
C SER A 74 8.60 -0.97 9.90
N ARG A 75 8.28 -2.12 9.30
CA ARG A 75 9.18 -3.26 9.16
C ARG A 75 10.00 -3.17 7.88
N GLN A 76 9.62 -2.29 6.94
CA GLN A 76 10.44 -2.04 5.78
C GLN A 76 11.69 -1.19 6.10
N GLY A 77 12.82 -1.65 5.58
CA GLY A 77 14.12 -1.03 5.73
C GLY A 77 15.16 -1.80 4.93
N SER A 78 16.09 -1.08 4.30
CA SER A 78 17.26 -1.64 3.63
C SER A 78 18.50 -1.36 4.48
N LEU A 79 19.43 -2.32 4.53
CA LEU A 79 20.75 -2.15 5.15
C LEU A 79 21.57 -1.04 4.46
N PHE A 80 21.24 -0.69 3.22
CA PHE A 80 21.90 0.35 2.43
C PHE A 80 21.21 1.72 2.50
N GLY A 81 20.22 1.90 3.39
CA GLY A 81 19.58 3.20 3.62
C GLY A 81 18.58 3.63 2.54
N GLU A 82 18.15 2.72 1.66
CA GLU A 82 17.22 3.04 0.57
C GLU A 82 15.86 3.55 1.07
N CYS A 83 15.40 3.11 2.25
CA CYS A 83 14.13 3.57 2.85
C CYS A 83 14.33 4.65 3.93
N LEU A 84 14.86 5.82 3.53
CA LEU A 84 15.11 6.96 4.43
C LEU A 84 13.84 7.45 5.16
N ARG A 85 12.69 7.42 4.47
CA ARG A 85 11.39 7.75 5.05
C ARG A 85 10.49 6.54 4.93
N ARG A 86 10.09 5.97 6.06
CA ARG A 86 9.27 4.78 6.13
C ARG A 86 8.08 5.02 7.03
N GLY A 87 6.96 4.39 6.73
CA GLY A 87 5.76 4.53 7.54
C GLY A 87 4.86 3.34 7.36
N ALA A 88 4.29 2.90 8.48
CA ALA A 88 3.27 1.87 8.48
C ALA A 88 2.03 2.40 9.20
N LEU A 89 0.88 2.04 8.65
CA LEU A 89 -0.43 2.37 9.20
C LEU A 89 -1.26 1.10 9.26
N GLN A 90 -2.03 0.97 10.34
CA GLN A 90 -3.03 -0.06 10.50
C GLN A 90 -4.39 0.61 10.65
N ALA A 91 -5.41 -0.01 10.08
CA ALA A 91 -6.79 0.31 10.36
C ALA A 91 -7.63 -0.97 10.35
N GLU A 92 -8.81 -0.89 10.93
CA GLU A 92 -9.83 -1.91 10.84
C GLU A 92 -10.95 -1.39 9.96
N VAL A 93 -11.56 -2.27 9.19
CA VAL A 93 -12.67 -1.91 8.32
C VAL A 93 -13.76 -2.96 8.42
N SER A 94 -14.99 -2.48 8.48
CA SER A 94 -16.19 -3.31 8.32
C SER A 94 -16.68 -3.16 6.89
N CYS A 95 -16.80 -4.25 6.15
CA CYS A 95 -17.45 -4.24 4.84
C CYS A 95 -18.96 -4.05 5.01
N LEU A 96 -19.57 -3.37 4.04
CA LEU A 96 -21.03 -3.27 3.98
C LEU A 96 -21.61 -4.61 3.48
N PRO A 97 -22.77 -5.05 4.03
CA PRO A 97 -23.47 -6.24 3.59
C PRO A 97 -24.08 -6.10 2.19
#